data_AF-A0A357WTC8-F1
#
_entry.id   AF-A0A357WTC8-F1
#
_cell.length_a   1.000
_cell.length_b   1.000
_cell.length_c   1.000
_cell.angle_alpha   90.00
_cell.angle_beta   90.00
_cell.angle_gamma   90.00
#
_symmetry.space_group_name_H-M   'P 1'
#
loop_
_entity.id
_entity.type
_entity.pdbx_description
1 polymer ?
#
loop_
_entity_poly.entity_id
_entity_poly.type
_entity_poly.pdbx_seq_one_letter_code
_entity_poly.pdbx_strand_id
1 'polypeptide(L)'
;MKKNSQVFRFLTVIVTVLCMGAGSLIVSAESSDAGMEQINAQKLSFSSYTYNNWGVPVKCPDPYTIEKAVTGVTLGIGDFKKPNDLFADHKGNIYLAASGDTAADNRLIKFDSRLKVINIWTGYTDSSGAVVPFKEPQGVFVTPEDSIYVADGISKNIIEMDQQGKAIRIIAPPSKQDSTIITDDFIERYRPSKLVVDSTGRIHVVAISVNEGIVDFDPDGKFEGFLAAGKVNANPMEVLWKKISTQAQLDKMQDFVPIEYNNISLDNEDFIFATAAAIDEKIVRSEIHSGRGTENGALVRRLNMLGKDILRRKGFGPPSGDYDIFDLDNNMDAAYKGISHMVDVANGSEGTYTVLDDNRSRIFTYDSEGNLLYAFGGPDVTAGGFRTPNSIAQSGSYLYVLDSGTRTITVFRRTEFGENISQAIMWQESGDYHKSAELWNMVLTQNANYDQAYSGLGKAAYRDGEYEKAMELFELGYNKDWYSRAYVEYRKKVVADWFAPAAVTVFIAVSILLTIVKVRKVITRKKMEALE
;
A
#
# COMPACT_ATOMS: atom_id res chain seq x y z
N MET A 1 -12.21 -79.19 -35.90
CA MET A 1 -13.47 -79.80 -36.41
C MET A 1 -14.65 -79.28 -35.59
N LYS A 2 -15.84 -79.16 -36.22
CA LYS A 2 -17.23 -79.08 -35.69
C LYS A 2 -17.41 -79.19 -34.14
N LYS A 3 -18.35 -78.49 -33.46
CA LYS A 3 -19.55 -77.73 -33.88
C LYS A 3 -20.12 -76.95 -32.66
N ASN A 4 -20.48 -75.66 -32.78
CA ASN A 4 -21.84 -75.06 -32.66
C ASN A 4 -21.67 -73.60 -32.13
N SER A 5 -22.44 -72.53 -32.42
CA SER A 5 -23.62 -72.26 -33.28
C SER A 5 -24.96 -72.86 -32.83
N GLN A 6 -26.09 -72.13 -32.62
CA GLN A 6 -26.43 -70.69 -32.70
C GLN A 6 -27.82 -70.44 -32.05
N VAL A 7 -28.28 -69.19 -31.92
CA VAL A 7 -29.66 -68.72 -32.24
C VAL A 7 -29.69 -67.17 -32.27
N PHE A 8 -30.83 -66.52 -32.59
CA PHE A 8 -30.85 -65.30 -33.41
C PHE A 8 -32.03 -64.32 -33.15
N ARG A 9 -31.80 -63.02 -33.43
CA ARG A 9 -32.72 -61.96 -33.94
C ARG A 9 -33.86 -61.33 -33.09
N PHE A 10 -33.81 -60.00 -33.03
CA PHE A 10 -34.81 -58.99 -33.47
C PHE A 10 -36.32 -59.31 -33.39
N LEU A 11 -37.09 -58.38 -32.80
CA LEU A 11 -38.28 -57.81 -33.47
C LEU A 11 -38.58 -56.36 -33.01
N THR A 12 -39.03 -55.54 -33.97
CA THR A 12 -39.55 -54.18 -33.77
C THR A 12 -41.08 -54.21 -33.68
N VAL A 13 -41.70 -53.41 -32.81
CA VAL A 13 -43.14 -53.09 -32.91
C VAL A 13 -43.37 -51.60 -32.69
N ILE A 14 -44.11 -50.98 -33.62
CA ILE A 14 -44.60 -49.60 -33.57
C ILE A 14 -46.05 -49.63 -33.10
N VAL A 15 -46.43 -48.75 -32.18
CA VAL A 15 -47.82 -48.25 -32.05
C VAL A 15 -47.79 -46.76 -31.75
N THR A 16 -48.47 -45.97 -32.58
CA THR A 16 -48.71 -44.54 -32.39
C THR A 16 -50.20 -44.32 -32.11
N VAL A 17 -50.54 -43.62 -31.02
CA VAL A 17 -51.89 -43.04 -30.82
C VAL A 17 -51.76 -41.67 -30.16
N LEU A 18 -52.42 -40.67 -30.74
CA LEU A 18 -52.58 -39.31 -30.21
C LEU A 18 -53.57 -39.28 -29.03
N CYS A 19 -53.42 -38.36 -28.08
CA CYS A 19 -54.28 -37.15 -28.00
C CYS A 19 -54.09 -36.31 -26.72
N MET A 20 -54.27 -34.99 -26.91
CA MET A 20 -54.79 -33.99 -25.96
C MET A 20 -53.98 -33.61 -24.70
N GLY A 21 -53.39 -32.42 -24.77
CA GLY A 21 -53.95 -31.28 -24.02
C GLY A 21 -53.27 -30.87 -22.70
N ALA A 22 -53.09 -29.55 -22.55
CA ALA A 22 -52.46 -28.84 -21.43
C ALA A 22 -50.95 -29.14 -21.22
N GLY A 23 -50.08 -28.15 -21.01
CA GLY A 23 -50.31 -26.71 -20.91
C GLY A 23 -49.38 -26.08 -19.88
N SER A 24 -48.15 -25.75 -20.27
CA SER A 24 -47.21 -24.97 -19.47
C SER A 24 -46.22 -24.29 -20.41
N LEU A 25 -46.22 -22.96 -20.44
CA LEU A 25 -45.34 -22.19 -21.31
C LEU A 25 -43.90 -22.26 -20.80
N ILE A 26 -42.99 -22.74 -21.65
CA ILE A 26 -41.58 -22.36 -21.56
C ILE A 26 -41.43 -21.13 -22.46
N VAL A 27 -41.39 -19.95 -21.85
CA VAL A 27 -40.92 -18.75 -22.54
C VAL A 27 -39.40 -18.89 -22.68
N SER A 28 -38.93 -19.11 -23.91
CA SER A 28 -37.52 -18.90 -24.21
C SER A 28 -37.25 -17.40 -24.15
N ALA A 29 -36.68 -16.92 -23.05
CA ALA A 29 -36.09 -15.59 -23.01
C ALA A 29 -34.86 -15.61 -23.93
N GLU A 30 -35.00 -15.04 -25.13
CA GLU A 30 -33.85 -14.60 -25.91
C GLU A 30 -33.14 -13.52 -25.08
N SER A 31 -32.06 -13.91 -24.41
CA SER A 31 -31.15 -12.93 -23.83
C SER A 31 -30.50 -12.17 -24.98
N SER A 32 -30.94 -10.93 -25.19
CA SER A 32 -30.28 -9.99 -26.08
C SER A 32 -28.82 -9.88 -25.65
N ASP A 33 -27.91 -10.43 -26.46
CA ASP A 33 -26.47 -10.34 -26.27
C ASP A 33 -26.04 -8.89 -26.56
N ALA A 34 -26.22 -8.04 -25.55
CA ALA A 34 -25.75 -6.68 -25.55
C ALA A 34 -24.22 -6.75 -25.46
N GLY A 35 -23.59 -6.75 -26.63
CA GLY A 35 -22.21 -7.16 -26.81
C GLY A 35 -21.28 -6.59 -25.75
N MET A 36 -20.67 -7.49 -24.98
CA MET A 36 -19.49 -7.12 -24.21
C MET A 36 -18.40 -6.72 -25.21
N GLU A 37 -18.10 -5.43 -25.28
CA GLU A 37 -16.86 -4.96 -25.87
C GLU A 37 -15.72 -5.75 -25.22
N GLN A 38 -15.02 -6.52 -26.03
CA GLN A 38 -13.85 -7.27 -25.60
C GLN A 38 -12.70 -6.26 -25.44
N ILE A 39 -12.71 -5.52 -24.32
CA ILE A 39 -11.68 -4.54 -23.98
C ILE A 39 -10.36 -5.30 -23.91
N ASN A 40 -9.56 -5.15 -24.98
CA ASN A 40 -8.29 -5.85 -25.13
C ASN A 40 -7.25 -5.13 -24.27
N ALA A 41 -7.24 -5.44 -22.97
CA ALA A 41 -6.43 -4.75 -21.96
C ALA A 41 -4.96 -4.70 -22.38
N GLN A 42 -4.43 -3.48 -22.50
CA GLN A 42 -3.11 -3.28 -23.08
C GLN A 42 -2.04 -3.68 -22.06
N LYS A 43 -1.08 -4.49 -22.51
CA LYS A 43 0.08 -4.88 -21.70
C LYS A 43 0.99 -3.67 -21.46
N LEU A 44 1.62 -3.63 -20.28
CA LEU A 44 2.65 -2.66 -19.92
C LEU A 44 3.85 -2.73 -20.87
N SER A 45 4.42 -1.58 -21.21
CA SER A 45 5.67 -1.45 -21.99
C SER A 45 6.90 -1.75 -21.12
N PHE A 46 6.78 -1.52 -19.82
CA PHE A 46 7.80 -1.77 -18.81
C PHE A 46 7.51 -3.10 -18.11
N SER A 47 8.55 -3.92 -17.90
CA SER A 47 8.38 -5.17 -17.15
C SER A 47 8.17 -4.85 -15.67
N SER A 48 7.14 -5.44 -15.07
CA SER A 48 6.96 -5.41 -13.62
C SER A 48 8.05 -6.21 -12.91
N TYR A 49 8.39 -5.83 -11.67
CA TYR A 49 9.48 -6.44 -10.89
C TYR A 49 9.24 -6.41 -9.39
N THR A 50 10.01 -7.22 -8.67
CA THR A 50 10.25 -7.14 -7.22
C THR A 50 11.74 -6.94 -6.98
N TYR A 51 12.14 -6.79 -5.72
CA TYR A 51 13.54 -6.93 -5.30
C TYR A 51 13.71 -8.26 -4.54
N ASN A 52 14.79 -8.98 -4.83
CA ASN A 52 15.18 -10.15 -4.02
C ASN A 52 15.96 -9.72 -2.76
N ASN A 53 16.31 -10.66 -1.88
CA ASN A 53 17.05 -10.38 -0.63
C ASN A 53 18.45 -9.74 -0.84
N TRP A 54 18.99 -9.68 -2.05
CA TRP A 54 20.24 -8.96 -2.36
C TRP A 54 20.03 -7.53 -2.90
N GLY A 55 18.78 -7.05 -2.94
CA GLY A 55 18.45 -5.74 -3.50
C GLY A 55 18.56 -5.67 -5.03
N VAL A 56 18.59 -6.81 -5.72
CA VAL A 56 18.63 -6.87 -7.20
C VAL A 56 17.19 -6.95 -7.73
N PRO A 57 16.81 -6.15 -8.75
CA PRO A 57 15.46 -6.21 -9.32
C PRO A 57 15.26 -7.50 -10.13
N VAL A 58 14.17 -8.20 -9.86
CA VAL A 58 13.78 -9.47 -10.50
C VAL A 58 12.41 -9.31 -11.13
N LYS A 59 12.29 -9.66 -12.43
CA LYS A 59 11.01 -9.54 -13.15
C LYS A 59 9.93 -10.45 -12.55
N CYS A 60 8.71 -9.93 -12.45
CA CYS A 60 7.51 -10.68 -12.09
C CYS A 60 6.44 -10.55 -13.19
N PRO A 61 5.38 -11.38 -13.18
CA PRO A 61 4.19 -11.14 -13.99
C PRO A 61 3.58 -9.76 -13.70
N ASP A 62 2.95 -9.15 -14.69
CA ASP A 62 2.40 -7.81 -14.52
C ASP A 62 1.19 -7.84 -13.56
N PRO A 63 1.22 -7.10 -12.42
CA PRO A 63 0.14 -7.08 -11.43
C PRO A 63 -1.07 -6.27 -11.90
N TYR A 64 -0.86 -5.41 -12.90
CA TYR A 64 -1.87 -4.56 -13.53
C TYR A 64 -1.70 -4.55 -15.06
N THR A 65 -2.81 -4.42 -15.78
CA THR A 65 -2.86 -4.07 -17.21
C THR A 65 -3.58 -2.72 -17.38
N ILE A 66 -3.41 -2.08 -18.53
CA ILE A 66 -4.07 -0.81 -18.83
C ILE A 66 -5.46 -1.12 -19.37
N GLU A 67 -6.50 -0.60 -18.71
CA GLU A 67 -7.87 -0.67 -19.24
C GLU A 67 -8.13 0.45 -20.25
N LYS A 68 -7.71 1.68 -19.91
CA LYS A 68 -7.85 2.87 -20.79
C LYS A 68 -7.00 4.04 -20.28
N ALA A 69 -6.79 5.01 -21.15
CA ALA A 69 -6.25 6.32 -20.81
C ALA A 69 -7.19 7.40 -21.36
N VAL A 70 -7.53 8.41 -20.56
CA VAL A 70 -8.47 9.48 -20.95
C VAL A 70 -7.93 10.86 -20.60
N THR A 71 -8.15 11.81 -21.50
CA THR A 71 -7.99 13.26 -21.26
C THR A 71 -9.35 13.93 -21.20
N GLY A 72 -9.42 15.15 -20.66
CA GLY A 72 -10.66 15.94 -20.66
C GLY A 72 -11.22 16.21 -22.07
N VAL A 73 -10.37 16.19 -23.10
CA VAL A 73 -10.79 16.24 -24.51
C VAL A 73 -11.52 14.97 -24.92
N THR A 74 -10.95 13.79 -24.64
CA THR A 74 -11.60 12.49 -24.96
C THR A 74 -12.91 12.27 -24.19
N LEU A 75 -13.05 12.89 -23.02
CA LEU A 75 -14.25 12.88 -22.20
C LEU A 75 -15.31 13.90 -22.65
N GLY A 76 -15.00 14.75 -23.65
CA GLY A 76 -15.92 15.76 -24.19
C GLY A 76 -16.14 16.98 -23.30
N ILE A 77 -15.30 17.19 -22.28
CA ILE A 77 -15.48 18.24 -21.25
C ILE A 77 -14.39 19.31 -21.27
N GLY A 78 -13.62 19.39 -22.35
CA GLY A 78 -12.45 20.27 -22.45
C GLY A 78 -11.25 19.74 -21.66
N ASP A 79 -10.05 20.17 -22.03
CA ASP A 79 -8.78 19.69 -21.48
C ASP A 79 -8.51 20.12 -20.02
N PHE A 80 -7.92 19.27 -19.18
CA PHE A 80 -7.56 19.62 -17.79
C PHE A 80 -6.18 20.30 -17.79
N LYS A 81 -6.12 21.63 -17.71
CA LYS A 81 -4.87 22.37 -17.96
C LYS A 81 -3.77 22.10 -16.93
N LYS A 82 -4.13 22.09 -15.64
CA LYS A 82 -3.29 21.76 -14.49
C LYS A 82 -4.09 20.79 -13.59
N PRO A 83 -4.04 19.48 -13.88
CA PRO A 83 -4.76 18.49 -13.10
C PRO A 83 -3.92 18.16 -11.85
N ASN A 84 -4.47 18.44 -10.66
CA ASN A 84 -3.68 18.53 -9.42
C ASN A 84 -3.85 17.34 -8.47
N ASP A 85 -5.02 16.68 -8.49
CA ASP A 85 -5.36 15.63 -7.52
C ASP A 85 -6.43 14.65 -8.02
N LEU A 86 -6.32 13.38 -7.64
CA LEU A 86 -7.37 12.37 -7.78
C LEU A 86 -7.75 11.77 -6.42
N PHE A 87 -9.05 11.73 -6.14
CA PHE A 87 -9.59 11.05 -4.97
C PHE A 87 -10.60 9.98 -5.38
N ALA A 88 -10.58 8.81 -4.74
CA ALA A 88 -11.59 7.76 -4.92
C ALA A 88 -12.44 7.65 -3.64
N ASP A 89 -13.75 7.84 -3.75
CA ASP A 89 -14.65 7.68 -2.61
C ASP A 89 -14.96 6.21 -2.31
N HIS A 90 -15.50 5.95 -1.12
CA HIS A 90 -15.88 4.61 -0.65
C HIS A 90 -16.98 3.93 -1.49
N LYS A 91 -17.62 4.65 -2.42
CA LYS A 91 -18.63 4.13 -3.37
C LYS A 91 -18.01 3.87 -4.76
N GLY A 92 -16.73 4.16 -4.94
CA GLY A 92 -16.00 4.01 -6.19
C GLY A 92 -16.23 5.14 -7.21
N ASN A 93 -16.73 6.30 -6.78
CA ASN A 93 -16.68 7.50 -7.63
C ASN A 93 -15.26 8.09 -7.57
N ILE A 94 -14.80 8.62 -8.69
CA ILE A 94 -13.50 9.28 -8.81
C ILE A 94 -13.72 10.79 -8.89
N TYR A 95 -12.93 11.57 -8.16
CA TYR A 95 -12.95 13.02 -8.17
C TYR A 95 -11.61 13.56 -8.69
N LEU A 96 -11.65 14.59 -9.52
CA LEU A 96 -10.47 15.29 -10.04
C LEU A 96 -10.55 16.77 -9.70
N ALA A 97 -9.59 17.27 -8.93
CA ALA A 97 -9.33 18.70 -8.78
C ALA A 97 -8.40 19.16 -9.92
N ALA A 98 -8.88 20.07 -10.77
CA ALA A 98 -8.10 20.62 -11.87
C ALA A 98 -8.19 22.15 -11.90
N SER A 99 -7.03 22.81 -11.81
CA SER A 99 -6.91 24.23 -12.08
C SER A 99 -6.51 24.47 -13.55
N GLY A 100 -6.35 25.73 -13.94
CA GLY A 100 -5.81 26.06 -15.25
C GLY A 100 -5.18 27.43 -15.35
N ASP A 101 -5.26 28.04 -16.52
CA ASP A 101 -4.62 29.33 -16.81
C ASP A 101 -5.56 30.51 -16.57
N THR A 102 -6.87 30.24 -16.55
CA THR A 102 -7.93 31.20 -16.21
C THR A 102 -8.90 30.60 -15.19
N ALA A 103 -9.66 31.46 -14.51
CA ALA A 103 -10.71 31.01 -13.58
C ALA A 103 -11.82 30.18 -14.24
N ALA A 104 -11.95 30.21 -15.58
CA ALA A 104 -12.92 29.39 -16.32
C ALA A 104 -12.43 27.95 -16.57
N ASP A 105 -11.12 27.69 -16.43
CA ASP A 105 -10.54 26.34 -16.53
C ASP A 105 -10.65 25.57 -15.21
N ASN A 106 -10.83 26.28 -14.09
CA ASN A 106 -10.86 25.72 -12.74
C ASN A 106 -12.14 24.91 -12.50
N ARG A 107 -11.97 23.68 -12.01
CA ARG A 107 -13.08 22.76 -11.77
C ARG A 107 -12.74 21.62 -10.83
N LEU A 108 -13.78 21.16 -10.15
CA LEU A 108 -13.88 19.81 -9.60
C LEU A 108 -14.74 18.97 -10.55
N ILE A 109 -14.31 17.75 -10.90
CA ILE A 109 -15.10 16.80 -11.68
C ILE A 109 -15.34 15.55 -10.86
N LYS A 110 -16.58 15.05 -10.85
CA LYS A 110 -16.94 13.70 -10.35
C LYS A 110 -17.18 12.76 -11.51
N PHE A 111 -16.64 11.56 -11.43
CA PHE A 111 -16.85 10.44 -12.35
C PHE A 111 -17.35 9.20 -11.62
N ASP A 112 -17.90 8.23 -12.35
CA ASP A 112 -18.03 6.86 -11.85
C ASP A 112 -16.68 6.10 -11.95
N SER A 113 -16.66 4.85 -11.46
CA SER A 113 -15.50 3.94 -11.55
C SER A 113 -15.10 3.55 -12.98
N ARG A 114 -15.81 4.03 -14.00
CA ARG A 114 -15.46 3.87 -15.42
C ARG A 114 -15.07 5.20 -16.07
N LEU A 115 -14.81 6.24 -15.28
CA LEU A 115 -14.51 7.61 -15.71
C LEU A 115 -15.60 8.26 -16.57
N LYS A 116 -16.86 7.80 -16.46
CA LYS A 116 -18.00 8.53 -17.02
C LYS A 116 -18.29 9.73 -16.12
N VAL A 117 -18.35 10.92 -16.72
CA VAL A 117 -18.64 12.17 -16.00
C VAL A 117 -20.03 12.09 -15.36
N ILE A 118 -20.08 12.32 -14.05
CA ILE A 118 -21.32 12.45 -13.25
C ILE A 118 -21.64 13.93 -13.04
N ASN A 119 -20.66 14.74 -12.62
CA ASN A 119 -20.87 16.16 -12.36
C ASN A 119 -19.59 16.99 -12.58
N ILE A 120 -19.73 18.28 -12.82
CA ILE A 120 -18.63 19.26 -12.90
C ILE A 120 -19.06 20.51 -12.13
N TRP A 121 -18.23 20.94 -11.17
CA TRP A 121 -18.38 22.19 -10.45
C TRP A 121 -17.24 23.14 -10.84
N THR A 122 -17.55 24.39 -11.22
CA THR A 122 -16.56 25.46 -11.45
C THR A 122 -16.37 26.36 -10.21
N GLY A 123 -17.05 26.03 -9.12
CA GLY A 123 -17.13 26.79 -7.89
C GLY A 123 -18.16 26.19 -6.95
N TYR A 124 -18.48 26.91 -5.88
CA TYR A 124 -19.50 26.54 -4.90
C TYR A 124 -20.59 27.59 -4.80
N THR A 125 -21.78 27.22 -4.33
CA THR A 125 -22.86 28.15 -4.03
C THR A 125 -22.76 28.60 -2.57
N ASP A 126 -22.62 29.90 -2.32
CA ASP A 126 -22.52 30.44 -0.96
C ASP A 126 -23.87 30.52 -0.23
N SER A 127 -23.85 31.02 1.02
CA SER A 127 -25.05 31.17 1.85
C SER A 127 -26.05 32.22 1.34
N SER A 128 -25.66 33.08 0.40
CA SER A 128 -26.54 34.03 -0.30
C SER A 128 -27.20 33.44 -1.55
N GLY A 129 -26.72 32.27 -2.01
CA GLY A 129 -27.13 31.65 -3.27
C GLY A 129 -26.28 32.08 -4.48
N ALA A 130 -25.18 32.80 -4.28
CA ALA A 130 -24.27 33.21 -5.34
C ALA A 130 -23.23 32.11 -5.63
N VAL A 131 -22.91 31.89 -6.91
CA VAL A 131 -21.85 30.96 -7.30
C VAL A 131 -20.49 31.67 -7.21
N VAL A 132 -19.65 31.22 -6.28
CA VAL A 132 -18.28 31.68 -6.09
C VAL A 132 -17.33 30.73 -6.84
N PRO A 133 -16.61 31.20 -7.88
CA PRO A 133 -15.74 30.34 -8.67
C PRO A 133 -14.48 29.96 -7.90
N PHE A 134 -14.03 28.71 -8.06
CA PHE A 134 -12.74 28.26 -7.53
C PHE A 134 -11.59 29.12 -8.09
N LYS A 135 -10.58 29.42 -7.27
CA LYS A 135 -9.40 30.20 -7.66
C LYS A 135 -8.24 29.30 -8.06
N GLU A 136 -7.99 28.23 -7.32
CA GLU A 136 -7.04 27.18 -7.70
C GLU A 136 -7.34 25.88 -6.94
N PRO A 137 -8.23 25.00 -7.44
CA PRO A 137 -8.53 23.74 -6.75
C PRO A 137 -7.31 22.80 -6.86
N GLN A 138 -6.62 22.60 -5.74
CA GLN A 138 -5.37 21.84 -5.64
C GLN A 138 -5.58 20.40 -5.12
N GLY A 139 -6.59 20.20 -4.27
CA GLY A 139 -6.87 18.91 -3.67
C GLY A 139 -8.36 18.71 -3.36
N VAL A 140 -8.80 17.46 -3.30
CA VAL A 140 -10.18 17.07 -3.00
C VAL A 140 -10.23 15.86 -2.06
N PHE A 141 -11.13 15.90 -1.10
CA PHE A 141 -11.46 14.76 -0.23
C PHE A 141 -12.99 14.63 -0.13
N VAL A 142 -13.51 13.42 0.03
CA VAL A 142 -14.95 13.19 0.25
C VAL A 142 -15.14 12.24 1.43
N THR A 143 -15.89 12.68 2.44
CA THR A 143 -16.13 11.90 3.66
C THR A 143 -17.13 10.76 3.41
N PRO A 144 -17.23 9.76 4.32
CA PRO A 144 -18.26 8.71 4.23
C PRO A 144 -19.71 9.21 4.17
N GLU A 145 -19.96 10.43 4.66
CA GLU A 145 -21.25 11.13 4.68
C GLU A 145 -21.52 11.93 3.39
N ASP A 146 -20.67 11.79 2.37
CA ASP A 146 -20.70 12.52 1.10
C ASP A 146 -20.39 14.04 1.18
N SER A 147 -19.87 14.57 2.29
CA SER A 147 -19.34 15.95 2.33
C SER A 147 -18.08 16.05 1.46
N ILE A 148 -18.05 17.01 0.52
CA ILE A 148 -16.92 17.27 -0.36
C ILE A 148 -16.09 18.41 0.22
N TYR A 149 -14.80 18.16 0.44
CA TYR A 149 -13.83 19.17 0.84
C TYR A 149 -12.90 19.49 -0.34
N VAL A 150 -12.67 20.78 -0.62
CA VAL A 150 -11.77 21.26 -1.67
C VAL A 150 -10.72 22.19 -1.06
N ALA A 151 -9.44 21.85 -1.22
CA ALA A 151 -8.33 22.76 -0.95
C ALA A 151 -8.17 23.72 -2.14
N ASP A 152 -8.45 25.01 -1.92
CA ASP A 152 -8.31 26.03 -2.95
C ASP A 152 -7.09 26.92 -2.64
N GLY A 153 -5.99 26.64 -3.34
CA GLY A 153 -4.66 27.20 -3.10
C GLY A 153 -4.65 28.73 -3.10
N ILE A 154 -5.07 29.36 -4.20
CA ILE A 154 -5.06 30.83 -4.34
C ILE A 154 -6.02 31.51 -3.37
N SER A 155 -7.20 30.94 -3.11
CA SER A 155 -8.12 31.52 -2.11
C SER A 155 -7.61 31.33 -0.67
N LYS A 156 -6.71 30.37 -0.46
CA LYS A 156 -6.18 29.87 0.82
C LYS A 156 -7.22 29.21 1.73
N ASN A 157 -8.44 29.01 1.26
CA ASN A 157 -9.52 28.41 2.03
C ASN A 157 -9.65 26.92 1.74
N ILE A 158 -10.25 26.21 2.68
CA ILE A 158 -10.81 24.88 2.45
C ILE A 158 -12.33 25.06 2.37
N ILE A 159 -12.93 24.57 1.29
CA ILE A 159 -14.37 24.68 1.04
C ILE A 159 -15.00 23.33 1.37
N GLU A 160 -15.90 23.29 2.36
CA GLU A 160 -16.77 22.14 2.57
C GLU A 160 -18.11 22.39 1.87
N MET A 161 -18.53 21.49 1.00
CA MET A 161 -19.77 21.59 0.23
C MET A 161 -20.50 20.25 0.12
N ASP A 162 -21.82 20.31 -0.09
CA ASP A 162 -22.64 19.13 -0.35
C ASP A 162 -22.46 18.58 -1.79
N GLN A 163 -23.06 17.42 -2.08
CA GLN A 163 -23.06 16.81 -3.42
C GLN A 163 -23.80 17.65 -4.49
N GLN A 164 -24.48 18.73 -4.12
CA GLN A 164 -25.07 19.69 -5.05
C GLN A 164 -24.13 20.88 -5.32
N GLY A 165 -23.02 21.01 -4.59
CA GLY A 165 -22.06 22.09 -4.70
C GLY A 165 -22.45 23.34 -3.90
N LYS A 166 -23.32 23.22 -2.90
CA LYS A 166 -23.62 24.30 -1.97
C LYS A 166 -22.66 24.21 -0.78
N ALA A 167 -22.02 25.32 -0.44
CA ALA A 167 -21.12 25.40 0.70
C ALA A 167 -21.88 25.14 2.01
N ILE A 168 -21.35 24.21 2.80
CA ILE A 168 -21.71 23.95 4.19
C ILE A 168 -20.97 24.97 5.06
N ARG A 169 -19.66 25.13 4.84
CA ARG A 169 -18.81 26.17 5.44
C ARG A 169 -17.56 26.46 4.60
N ILE A 170 -16.92 27.58 4.89
CA ILE A 170 -15.61 27.95 4.36
C ILE A 170 -14.64 28.05 5.55
N ILE A 171 -13.57 27.28 5.51
CA ILE A 171 -12.53 27.27 6.53
C ILE A 171 -11.41 28.19 6.05
N ALA A 172 -11.15 29.23 6.85
CA ALA A 172 -10.14 30.25 6.56
C ALA A 172 -8.71 29.71 6.80
N PRO A 173 -7.68 30.30 6.16
CA PRO A 173 -6.29 30.00 6.50
C PRO A 173 -5.99 30.34 7.97
N PRO A 174 -5.06 29.64 8.65
CA PRO A 174 -4.65 29.95 10.01
C PRO A 174 -4.17 31.40 10.14
N SER A 175 -4.48 32.03 11.27
CA SER A 175 -4.21 33.43 11.53
C SER A 175 -3.40 33.65 12.82
N LYS A 176 -2.88 34.86 12.99
CA LYS A 176 -2.24 35.32 14.23
C LYS A 176 -3.14 35.30 15.47
N GLN A 177 -4.47 35.19 15.29
CA GLN A 177 -5.41 35.09 16.41
C GLN A 177 -5.50 33.66 16.94
N ASP A 178 -5.17 32.66 16.11
CA ASP A 178 -5.27 31.25 16.45
C ASP A 178 -4.05 30.77 17.23
N SER A 179 -2.83 31.20 16.85
CA SER A 179 -1.60 30.87 17.59
C SER A 179 -0.44 31.84 17.33
N THR A 180 0.45 31.97 18.32
CA THR A 180 1.66 32.81 18.25
C THR A 180 2.73 32.27 17.29
N ILE A 181 2.62 31.01 16.88
CA ILE A 181 3.50 30.40 15.87
C ILE A 181 3.17 30.84 14.44
N ILE A 182 1.96 31.39 14.22
CA ILE A 182 1.53 31.87 12.90
C ILE A 182 2.08 33.27 12.65
N THR A 183 2.94 33.41 11.63
CA THR A 183 3.57 34.67 11.22
C THR A 183 2.89 35.29 9.99
N ASP A 184 3.17 36.55 9.68
CA ASP A 184 2.68 37.15 8.41
C ASP A 184 3.23 36.40 7.20
N ASP A 185 4.49 35.98 7.27
CA ASP A 185 5.18 35.17 6.27
C ASP A 185 4.50 33.80 6.07
N PHE A 186 4.13 33.09 7.15
CA PHE A 186 3.32 31.88 7.04
C PHE A 186 1.99 32.15 6.34
N ILE A 187 1.26 33.19 6.75
CA ILE A 187 -0.04 33.55 6.14
C ILE A 187 0.14 33.89 4.66
N GLU A 188 1.21 34.60 4.29
CA GLU A 188 1.54 34.94 2.91
C GLU A 188 1.84 33.70 2.07
N ARG A 189 2.66 32.77 2.60
CA ARG A 189 3.09 31.51 1.97
C ARG A 189 1.99 30.45 1.86
N TYR A 190 1.16 30.26 2.89
CA TYR A 190 0.23 29.14 3.02
C TYR A 190 -0.70 28.96 1.79
N ARG A 191 -0.58 27.82 1.11
CA ARG A 191 -1.46 27.39 0.01
C ARG A 191 -1.87 25.94 0.27
N PRO A 192 -3.11 25.65 0.71
CA PRO A 192 -3.54 24.26 0.95
C PRO A 192 -3.51 23.50 -0.37
N SER A 193 -2.95 22.28 -0.38
CA SER A 193 -2.71 21.51 -1.60
C SER A 193 -3.30 20.10 -1.59
N LYS A 194 -3.30 19.43 -0.44
CA LYS A 194 -3.92 18.12 -0.21
C LYS A 194 -4.53 18.10 1.18
N LEU A 195 -5.63 17.38 1.37
CA LEU A 195 -6.28 17.31 2.67
C LEU A 195 -6.99 15.98 2.88
N VAL A 196 -7.20 15.61 4.14
CA VAL A 196 -8.06 14.50 4.55
C VAL A 196 -8.86 14.87 5.79
N VAL A 197 -9.99 14.19 6.01
CA VAL A 197 -10.82 14.35 7.21
C VAL A 197 -11.00 13.00 7.89
N ASP A 198 -10.58 12.88 9.15
CA ASP A 198 -10.68 11.64 9.93
C ASP A 198 -12.11 11.36 10.40
N SER A 199 -12.41 10.14 10.89
CA SER A 199 -13.75 9.81 11.39
C SER A 199 -14.21 10.62 12.62
N THR A 200 -13.31 11.39 13.25
CA THR A 200 -13.65 12.35 14.32
C THR A 200 -14.00 13.75 13.78
N GLY A 201 -13.86 13.96 12.47
CA GLY A 201 -14.12 15.22 11.77
C GLY A 201 -12.93 16.17 11.74
N ARG A 202 -11.75 15.78 12.24
CA ARG A 202 -10.54 16.64 12.22
C ARG A 202 -9.93 16.66 10.83
N ILE A 203 -9.42 17.82 10.46
CA ILE A 203 -9.01 18.11 9.08
C ILE A 203 -7.50 18.27 9.05
N HIS A 204 -6.83 17.38 8.33
CA HIS A 204 -5.38 17.32 8.20
C HIS A 204 -4.98 17.79 6.81
N VAL A 205 -4.13 18.81 6.73
CA VAL A 205 -3.90 19.56 5.49
C VAL A 205 -2.40 19.66 5.20
N VAL A 206 -2.00 19.17 4.03
CA VAL A 206 -0.69 19.50 3.45
C VAL A 206 -0.83 20.77 2.63
N ALA A 207 0.15 21.65 2.75
CA ALA A 207 0.18 22.94 2.10
C ALA A 207 1.56 23.18 1.46
N ILE A 208 1.57 23.79 0.28
CA ILE A 208 2.81 24.14 -0.44
C ILE A 208 3.56 25.22 0.35
N SER A 209 4.90 25.10 0.46
CA SER A 209 5.75 26.06 1.18
C SER A 209 5.44 26.16 2.68
N VAL A 210 4.99 25.05 3.27
CA VAL A 210 4.83 24.85 4.71
C VAL A 210 5.74 23.70 5.13
N ASN A 211 6.78 23.99 5.90
CA ASN A 211 7.74 23.01 6.39
C ASN A 211 7.53 22.69 7.89
N GLU A 212 6.60 23.42 8.52
CA GLU A 212 6.21 23.28 9.91
C GLU A 212 5.51 21.92 10.21
N GLY A 213 4.97 21.25 9.19
CA GLY A 213 4.35 19.92 9.25
C GLY A 213 3.03 19.86 8.49
N ILE A 214 2.19 18.89 8.83
CA ILE A 214 0.79 18.82 8.41
C ILE A 214 0.00 19.84 9.24
N VAL A 215 -0.82 20.67 8.62
CA VAL A 215 -1.63 21.71 9.28
C VAL A 215 -2.94 21.07 9.77
N ASP A 216 -3.16 21.08 11.08
CA ASP A 216 -4.29 20.41 11.72
C ASP A 216 -5.38 21.40 12.16
N PHE A 217 -6.64 21.05 11.89
CA PHE A 217 -7.82 21.79 12.34
C PHE A 217 -8.79 20.89 13.13
N ASP A 218 -9.46 21.48 14.12
CA ASP A 218 -10.55 20.87 14.89
C ASP A 218 -11.77 20.59 13.98
N PRO A 219 -12.77 19.80 14.43
CA PRO A 219 -13.97 19.54 13.63
C PRO A 219 -14.84 20.77 13.34
N ASP A 220 -14.65 21.89 14.04
CA ASP A 220 -15.28 23.19 13.75
C ASP A 220 -14.53 23.98 12.65
N GLY A 221 -13.32 23.57 12.29
CA GLY A 221 -12.45 24.23 11.31
C GLY A 221 -11.52 25.30 11.91
N LYS A 222 -11.21 25.23 13.22
CA LYS A 222 -10.21 26.09 13.88
C LYS A 222 -8.86 25.41 13.87
N PHE A 223 -7.80 26.18 13.64
CA PHE A 223 -6.43 25.67 13.66
C PHE A 223 -6.03 25.19 15.07
N GLU A 224 -5.59 23.93 15.19
CA GLU A 224 -5.07 23.36 16.45
C GLU A 224 -3.53 23.42 16.52
N GLY A 225 -2.84 23.21 15.39
CA GLY A 225 -1.37 23.14 15.37
C GLY A 225 -0.80 22.46 14.13
N PHE A 226 0.41 21.93 14.27
CA PHE A 226 1.09 21.16 13.23
C PHE A 226 1.36 19.73 13.68
N LEU A 227 0.90 18.75 12.90
CA LEU A 227 1.13 17.33 13.09
C LEU A 227 2.39 16.86 12.34
N ALA A 228 3.10 15.90 12.94
CA ALA A 228 4.35 15.33 12.44
C ALA A 228 5.43 16.39 12.08
N ALA A 229 5.40 17.54 12.75
CA ALA A 229 6.44 18.55 12.73
C ALA A 229 7.82 17.92 12.98
N GLY A 230 8.80 18.30 12.16
CA GLY A 230 10.16 17.76 12.25
C GLY A 230 10.75 17.97 13.64
N LYS A 231 10.99 16.88 14.38
CA LYS A 231 11.54 16.96 15.74
C LYS A 231 12.95 17.56 15.69
N VAL A 232 13.12 18.72 16.32
CA VAL A 232 14.45 19.27 16.65
C VAL A 232 15.07 18.41 17.76
N ASN A 233 15.46 17.19 17.40
CA ASN A 233 16.23 16.28 18.25
C ASN A 233 17.66 16.79 18.30
N ALA A 234 17.89 17.86 19.08
CA ALA A 234 19.21 18.37 19.35
C ALA A 234 20.06 17.26 19.99
N ASN A 235 20.92 16.63 19.19
CA ASN A 235 21.72 15.51 19.64
C ASN A 235 22.64 16.02 20.77
N PRO A 236 22.70 15.39 21.97
CA PRO A 236 23.54 15.89 23.06
C PRO A 236 25.01 16.10 22.68
N MET A 237 25.50 15.27 21.75
CA MET A 237 26.83 15.42 21.15
C MET A 237 26.91 16.64 20.22
N GLU A 238 25.88 16.92 19.43
CA GLU A 238 25.78 18.09 18.57
C GLU A 238 25.66 19.39 19.38
N VAL A 239 24.91 19.40 20.49
CA VAL A 239 24.86 20.54 21.43
C VAL A 239 26.23 20.79 22.08
N LEU A 240 26.97 19.73 22.40
CA LEU A 240 28.34 19.83 22.88
C LEU A 240 29.28 20.38 21.80
N TRP A 241 29.21 19.86 20.57
CA TRP A 241 29.97 20.37 19.42
C TRP A 241 29.65 21.84 19.14
N LYS A 242 28.38 22.24 19.07
CA LYS A 242 27.97 23.63 18.87
C LYS A 242 28.53 24.59 19.93
N LYS A 243 28.75 24.13 21.18
CA LYS A 243 29.40 24.91 22.25
C LYS A 243 30.93 25.06 22.11
N ILE A 244 31.60 24.20 21.35
CA ILE A 244 33.05 24.21 21.14
C ILE A 244 33.46 24.53 19.68
N SER A 245 32.50 24.69 18.78
CA SER A 245 32.71 25.05 17.38
C SER A 245 32.92 26.55 17.18
N THR A 246 33.77 26.90 16.23
CA THR A 246 33.90 28.27 15.69
C THR A 246 32.72 28.63 14.80
N GLN A 247 32.46 29.92 14.60
CA GLN A 247 31.36 30.39 13.73
C GLN A 247 31.42 29.75 12.34
N ALA A 248 32.59 29.75 11.69
CA ALA A 248 32.79 29.13 10.37
C ALA A 248 32.68 27.58 10.34
N GLN A 249 32.54 26.92 11.50
CA GLN A 249 32.16 25.51 11.62
C GLN A 249 30.65 25.37 11.83
N LEU A 250 30.03 26.25 12.63
CA LEU A 250 28.58 26.32 12.81
C LEU A 250 27.88 26.59 11.47
N ASP A 251 28.39 27.56 10.70
CA ASP A 251 27.90 27.92 9.35
C ASP A 251 28.07 26.79 8.31
N LYS A 252 28.74 25.68 8.68
CA LYS A 252 28.91 24.46 7.88
C LYS A 252 28.16 23.25 8.43
N MET A 253 27.55 23.35 9.61
CA MET A 253 26.60 22.35 10.07
C MET A 253 25.34 22.52 9.21
N GLN A 254 24.91 21.46 8.53
CA GLN A 254 23.64 21.52 7.81
C GLN A 254 22.53 21.72 8.85
N ASP A 255 21.79 22.82 8.76
CA ASP A 255 20.56 22.99 9.50
C ASP A 255 19.62 21.84 9.13
N PHE A 256 19.01 21.22 10.15
CA PHE A 256 17.99 20.21 9.94
C PHE A 256 16.80 20.88 9.24
N VAL A 257 16.63 20.56 7.96
CA VAL A 257 15.49 21.07 7.17
C VAL A 257 14.22 20.41 7.73
N PRO A 258 13.23 21.20 8.20
CA PRO A 258 11.95 20.65 8.64
C PRO A 258 11.28 19.85 7.51
N ILE A 259 10.55 18.78 7.87
CA ILE A 259 9.97 17.85 6.88
C ILE A 259 8.78 18.53 6.21
N GLU A 260 8.97 18.99 4.98
CA GLU A 260 7.88 19.37 4.08
C GLU A 260 7.24 18.09 3.51
N TYR A 261 5.93 17.95 3.68
CA TYR A 261 5.13 16.90 3.07
C TYR A 261 4.55 17.42 1.74
N ASN A 262 4.41 16.55 0.73
CA ASN A 262 3.77 16.91 -0.55
C ASN A 262 2.39 16.28 -0.73
N ASN A 263 2.07 15.19 -0.04
CA ASN A 263 0.78 14.52 -0.13
C ASN A 263 0.39 13.78 1.16
N ILE A 264 -0.90 13.49 1.28
CA ILE A 264 -1.54 12.91 2.47
C ILE A 264 -2.77 12.09 2.09
N SER A 265 -2.93 10.89 2.66
CA SER A 265 -4.13 10.07 2.53
C SER A 265 -4.46 9.37 3.86
N LEU A 266 -5.73 8.96 4.05
CA LEU A 266 -6.15 8.14 5.19
C LEU A 266 -6.30 6.68 4.78
N ASP A 267 -5.95 5.78 5.68
CA ASP A 267 -6.35 4.39 5.59
C ASP A 267 -7.64 4.11 6.37
N ASN A 268 -8.06 2.84 6.37
CA ASN A 268 -9.29 2.39 7.01
C ASN A 268 -9.25 2.36 8.55
N GLU A 269 -8.12 2.72 9.17
CA GLU A 269 -7.94 2.84 10.62
C GLU A 269 -7.74 4.32 11.06
N ASP A 270 -8.05 5.29 10.19
CA ASP A 270 -7.74 6.73 10.34
C ASP A 270 -6.24 7.04 10.53
N PHE A 271 -5.34 6.14 10.15
CA PHE A 271 -3.92 6.48 10.13
C PHE A 271 -3.56 7.25 8.86
N ILE A 272 -2.77 8.30 9.05
CA ILE A 272 -2.38 9.24 8.00
C ILE A 272 -1.16 8.67 7.26
N PHE A 273 -1.32 8.25 6.01
CA PHE A 273 -0.19 8.09 5.12
C PHE A 273 0.24 9.46 4.59
N ALA A 274 1.55 9.73 4.59
CA ALA A 274 2.11 10.99 4.10
C ALA A 274 3.43 10.77 3.37
N THR A 275 3.61 11.46 2.25
CA THR A 275 4.84 11.45 1.43
C THR A 275 5.64 12.72 1.64
N ALA A 276 6.97 12.60 1.68
CA ALA A 276 7.88 13.70 1.97
C ALA A 276 8.36 14.37 0.67
N ALA A 277 8.26 15.70 0.60
CA ALA A 277 8.76 16.51 -0.50
C ALA A 277 10.28 16.62 -0.52
N ALA A 278 10.91 16.65 0.66
CA ALA A 278 12.34 16.82 0.83
C ALA A 278 12.88 15.96 2.00
N ILE A 279 13.92 15.17 1.73
CA ILE A 279 14.69 14.38 2.71
C ILE A 279 16.18 14.43 2.31
N ASP A 280 17.10 14.36 3.28
CA ASP A 280 18.53 14.20 2.98
C ASP A 280 18.77 12.86 2.26
N GLU A 281 19.07 12.97 0.97
CA GLU A 281 19.36 11.86 0.07
C GLU A 281 20.46 10.93 0.61
N LYS A 282 21.44 11.45 1.37
CA LYS A 282 22.51 10.63 1.96
C LYS A 282 21.97 9.63 2.98
N ILE A 283 20.92 10.01 3.72
CA ILE A 283 20.26 9.13 4.69
C ILE A 283 19.52 8.02 3.94
N VAL A 284 18.71 8.37 2.94
CA VAL A 284 17.97 7.40 2.11
C VAL A 284 18.92 6.41 1.43
N ARG A 285 20.02 6.90 0.86
CA ARG A 285 21.09 6.06 0.29
C ARG A 285 21.69 5.10 1.32
N SER A 286 22.02 5.58 2.52
CA SER A 286 22.57 4.76 3.60
C SER A 286 21.59 3.66 4.07
N GLU A 287 20.31 3.98 4.16
CA GLU A 287 19.24 3.03 4.52
C GLU A 287 19.02 1.96 3.44
N ILE A 288 19.07 2.33 2.17
CA ILE A 288 19.04 1.39 1.03
C ILE A 288 20.27 0.47 1.05
N HIS A 289 21.48 1.02 1.14
CA HIS A 289 22.73 0.23 1.15
C HIS A 289 22.84 -0.72 2.35
N SER A 290 22.23 -0.37 3.49
CA SER A 290 22.22 -1.22 4.69
C SER A 290 21.02 -2.18 4.74
N GLY A 291 20.07 -2.09 3.80
CA GLY A 291 18.83 -2.86 3.79
C GLY A 291 17.92 -2.57 5.00
N ARG A 292 18.04 -1.39 5.62
CA ARG A 292 17.36 -1.05 6.88
C ARG A 292 16.81 0.37 6.87
N GLY A 293 15.51 0.49 6.70
CA GLY A 293 14.79 1.77 6.80
C GLY A 293 14.59 2.25 8.22
N THR A 294 14.66 3.57 8.43
CA THR A 294 14.31 4.24 9.70
C THR A 294 13.30 5.36 9.45
N GLU A 295 12.90 6.08 10.51
CA GLU A 295 12.05 7.26 10.37
C GLU A 295 12.81 8.47 9.76
N ASN A 296 14.13 8.39 9.57
CA ASN A 296 14.94 9.50 9.04
C ASN A 296 14.99 9.50 7.50
N GLY A 297 15.17 8.34 6.85
CA GLY A 297 15.10 8.17 5.39
C GLY A 297 13.69 7.90 4.84
N ALA A 298 12.66 8.13 5.64
CA ALA A 298 11.27 7.76 5.37
C ALA A 298 10.57 8.66 4.32
N LEU A 299 10.73 8.33 3.03
CA LEU A 299 10.01 8.98 1.92
C LEU A 299 8.49 8.84 2.01
N VAL A 300 8.02 7.77 2.66
CA VAL A 300 6.63 7.58 3.06
C VAL A 300 6.56 7.23 4.56
N ARG A 301 5.55 7.75 5.23
CA ARG A 301 5.22 7.52 6.65
C ARG A 301 3.78 7.06 6.78
N ARG A 302 3.49 6.32 7.86
CA ARG A 302 2.13 6.06 8.36
C ARG A 302 2.08 6.66 9.76
N LEU A 303 1.35 7.74 9.94
CA LEU A 303 1.36 8.57 11.13
C LEU A 303 0.12 8.28 11.98
N ASN A 304 0.30 8.23 13.30
CA ASN A 304 -0.81 8.24 14.24
C ASN A 304 -1.30 9.66 14.57
N MET A 305 -2.41 9.75 15.32
CA MET A 305 -3.01 11.02 15.80
C MET A 305 -2.07 11.93 16.62
N LEU A 306 -0.85 11.47 16.96
CA LEU A 306 0.19 12.24 17.65
C LEU A 306 1.37 12.61 16.71
N GLY A 307 1.21 12.44 15.39
CA GLY A 307 2.25 12.67 14.40
C GLY A 307 3.45 11.72 14.49
N LYS A 308 3.31 10.56 15.16
CA LYS A 308 4.37 9.57 15.25
C LYS A 308 4.27 8.59 14.09
N ASP A 309 5.38 8.38 13.39
CA ASP A 309 5.51 7.32 12.40
C ASP A 309 5.43 5.93 13.05
N ILE A 310 4.52 5.11 12.53
CA ILE A 310 4.24 3.73 12.90
C ILE A 310 4.41 2.77 11.71
N LEU A 311 4.89 3.26 10.56
CA LEU A 311 5.12 2.43 9.38
C LEU A 311 6.19 1.36 9.66
N ARG A 312 5.82 0.10 9.41
CA ARG A 312 6.73 -1.04 9.51
C ARG A 312 7.63 -1.08 8.27
N ARG A 313 8.88 -1.48 8.47
CA ARG A 313 9.94 -1.51 7.44
C ARG A 313 10.69 -2.82 7.52
N LYS A 314 9.99 -3.93 7.27
CA LYS A 314 10.49 -5.32 7.41
C LYS A 314 10.83 -6.02 6.10
N GLY A 315 10.61 -5.35 4.96
CA GLY A 315 11.04 -5.85 3.65
C GLY A 315 12.56 -6.02 3.55
N PHE A 316 13.03 -6.56 2.43
CA PHE A 316 14.46 -6.73 2.16
C PHE A 316 15.25 -5.41 2.09
N GLY A 317 14.54 -4.29 1.96
CA GLY A 317 15.07 -2.94 2.11
C GLY A 317 13.97 -1.96 2.55
N PRO A 318 14.28 -0.66 2.66
CA PRO A 318 13.30 0.36 3.03
C PRO A 318 12.22 0.55 1.95
N PRO A 319 11.02 1.05 2.32
CA PRO A 319 10.02 1.58 1.37
C PRO A 319 10.47 2.92 0.73
N SER A 320 11.52 2.86 -0.09
CA SER A 320 12.17 4.03 -0.70
C SER A 320 12.12 4.02 -2.23
N GLY A 321 11.25 3.22 -2.83
CA GLY A 321 11.17 3.00 -4.27
C GLY A 321 12.35 2.18 -4.79
N ASP A 322 12.99 2.62 -5.87
CA ASP A 322 14.09 1.88 -6.50
C ASP A 322 15.40 2.00 -5.70
N TYR A 323 16.10 0.87 -5.60
CA TYR A 323 17.39 0.77 -4.91
C TYR A 323 18.59 1.11 -5.80
N ASP A 324 18.42 1.04 -7.12
CA ASP A 324 19.43 1.47 -8.09
C ASP A 324 19.43 3.00 -8.22
N ILE A 325 20.47 3.62 -7.65
CA ILE A 325 20.65 5.08 -7.61
C ILE A 325 21.88 5.46 -8.45
N PHE A 326 21.68 6.35 -9.42
CA PHE A 326 22.72 6.78 -10.34
C PHE A 326 23.24 8.19 -10.01
N ASP A 327 24.57 8.32 -9.97
CA ASP A 327 25.30 9.57 -9.73
C ASP A 327 25.89 10.16 -11.02
N LEU A 328 26.01 11.50 -11.03
CA LEU A 328 26.48 12.27 -12.19
C LEU A 328 27.89 11.90 -12.67
N ASP A 329 28.77 11.48 -11.78
CA ASP A 329 30.20 11.35 -12.07
C ASP A 329 30.56 10.13 -12.94
N ASN A 330 29.67 9.13 -13.03
CA ASN A 330 29.98 7.83 -13.66
C ASN A 330 29.08 7.42 -14.83
N ASN A 331 27.95 8.09 -15.09
CA ASN A 331 27.07 7.73 -16.21
C ASN A 331 26.24 8.91 -16.74
N MET A 332 26.67 9.51 -17.85
CA MET A 332 25.90 10.57 -18.54
C MET A 332 24.63 10.05 -19.24
N ASP A 333 24.53 8.74 -19.47
CA ASP A 333 23.40 8.10 -20.16
C ASP A 333 22.32 7.59 -19.18
N ALA A 334 22.45 7.86 -17.88
CA ALA A 334 21.44 7.52 -16.89
C ALA A 334 20.15 8.32 -17.09
N ALA A 335 19.04 7.63 -17.38
CA ALA A 335 17.74 8.24 -17.69
C ALA A 335 17.10 9.03 -16.53
N TYR A 336 17.54 8.78 -15.29
CA TYR A 336 17.07 9.39 -14.06
C TYR A 336 18.24 9.46 -13.05
N LYS A 337 18.13 10.34 -12.04
CA LYS A 337 19.22 10.69 -11.12
C LYS A 337 18.73 10.74 -9.69
N GLY A 338 19.61 10.41 -8.74
CA GLY A 338 19.30 10.44 -7.32
C GLY A 338 18.21 9.45 -6.88
N ILE A 339 17.66 9.61 -5.69
CA ILE A 339 16.63 8.73 -5.09
C ILE A 339 15.26 8.84 -5.78
N SER A 340 14.35 7.93 -5.46
CA SER A 340 12.92 8.04 -5.80
C SER A 340 12.29 9.25 -5.10
N HIS A 341 11.32 9.90 -5.73
CA HIS A 341 10.60 11.08 -5.23
C HIS A 341 9.11 10.74 -5.08
N MET A 342 8.68 10.41 -3.86
CA MET A 342 7.29 10.00 -3.63
C MET A 342 6.37 11.23 -3.65
N VAL A 343 5.38 11.23 -4.55
CA VAL A 343 4.45 12.37 -4.76
C VAL A 343 3.00 12.08 -4.41
N ASP A 344 2.61 10.82 -4.27
CA ASP A 344 1.27 10.42 -3.82
C ASP A 344 1.28 8.99 -3.24
N VAL A 345 0.26 8.65 -2.44
CA VAL A 345 0.07 7.37 -1.76
C VAL A 345 -1.41 6.98 -1.67
N ALA A 346 -1.80 5.96 -2.43
CA ALA A 346 -3.13 5.36 -2.37
C ALA A 346 -3.17 4.14 -1.43
N ASN A 347 -4.15 4.10 -0.52
CA ASN A 347 -4.35 2.99 0.40
C ASN A 347 -5.32 1.97 -0.21
N GLY A 348 -4.89 0.72 -0.31
CA GLY A 348 -5.73 -0.41 -0.69
C GLY A 348 -6.48 -0.95 0.52
N SER A 349 -7.79 -1.19 0.33
CA SER A 349 -8.69 -1.84 1.29
C SER A 349 -8.19 -3.20 1.84
N GLU A 350 -7.22 -3.80 1.15
CA GLU A 350 -6.65 -5.11 1.39
C GLU A 350 -5.47 -5.10 2.38
N GLY A 351 -5.13 -3.96 2.97
CA GLY A 351 -3.98 -3.81 3.88
C GLY A 351 -2.65 -3.50 3.17
N THR A 352 -2.73 -3.02 1.93
CA THR A 352 -1.59 -2.61 1.10
C THR A 352 -1.58 -1.09 0.91
N TYR A 353 -0.41 -0.47 0.74
CA TYR A 353 -0.31 0.92 0.30
C TYR A 353 0.51 1.01 -0.99
N THR A 354 0.11 1.88 -1.91
CA THR A 354 0.72 2.06 -3.22
C THR A 354 1.22 3.49 -3.36
N VAL A 355 2.53 3.67 -3.52
CA VAL A 355 3.18 4.98 -3.67
C VAL A 355 3.57 5.24 -5.12
N LEU A 356 3.50 6.51 -5.51
CA LEU A 356 3.85 7.01 -6.84
C LEU A 356 5.16 7.81 -6.78
N ASP A 357 6.12 7.47 -7.64
CA ASP A 357 7.40 8.17 -7.83
C ASP A 357 7.40 8.95 -9.15
N ASP A 358 7.61 10.27 -9.10
CA ASP A 358 7.62 11.11 -10.30
C ASP A 358 8.96 11.07 -11.07
N ASN A 359 10.08 10.89 -10.36
CA ASN A 359 11.44 10.92 -10.91
C ASN A 359 11.69 9.77 -11.89
N ARG A 360 11.35 8.53 -11.49
CA ARG A 360 11.44 7.35 -12.37
C ARG A 360 10.10 6.95 -12.98
N SER A 361 9.03 7.69 -12.69
CA SER A 361 7.67 7.40 -13.13
C SER A 361 7.26 5.95 -12.77
N ARG A 362 7.46 5.59 -11.50
CA ARG A 362 7.25 4.25 -10.94
C ARG A 362 6.10 4.20 -9.95
N ILE A 363 5.48 3.04 -9.85
CA ILE A 363 4.43 2.72 -8.90
C ILE A 363 4.91 1.53 -8.08
N PHE A 364 4.94 1.67 -6.76
CA PHE A 364 5.40 0.64 -5.82
C PHE A 364 4.27 0.29 -4.85
N THR A 365 3.85 -0.99 -4.80
CA THR A 365 2.87 -1.46 -3.80
C THR A 365 3.57 -2.28 -2.73
N TYR A 366 3.27 -1.96 -1.48
CA TYR A 366 3.80 -2.60 -0.28
C TYR A 366 2.67 -3.17 0.60
N ASP A 367 2.99 -4.14 1.46
CA ASP A 367 2.09 -4.61 2.52
C ASP A 367 2.22 -3.80 3.83
N SER A 368 1.37 -4.10 4.82
CA SER A 368 1.37 -3.48 6.15
C SER A 368 2.69 -3.62 6.93
N GLU A 369 3.54 -4.59 6.58
CA GLU A 369 4.85 -4.83 7.19
C GLU A 369 5.99 -4.08 6.47
N GLY A 370 5.70 -3.44 5.34
CA GLY A 370 6.67 -2.73 4.49
C GLY A 370 7.44 -3.65 3.54
N ASN A 371 6.91 -4.83 3.22
CA ASN A 371 7.45 -5.68 2.15
C ASN A 371 6.99 -5.15 0.80
N LEU A 372 7.90 -4.96 -0.16
CA LEU A 372 7.53 -4.66 -1.55
C LEU A 372 6.86 -5.89 -2.17
N LEU A 373 5.63 -5.72 -2.66
CA LEU A 373 4.88 -6.77 -3.36
C LEU A 373 5.19 -6.74 -4.85
N TYR A 374 5.21 -5.56 -5.46
CA TYR A 374 5.60 -5.36 -6.85
C TYR A 374 5.84 -3.87 -7.15
N ALA A 375 6.63 -3.63 -8.18
CA ALA A 375 6.87 -2.33 -8.80
C ALA A 375 6.62 -2.40 -10.30
N PHE A 376 6.06 -1.34 -10.88
CA PHE A 376 5.82 -1.20 -12.31
C PHE A 376 5.79 0.27 -12.75
N GLY A 377 5.55 0.53 -14.03
CA GLY A 377 5.60 1.87 -14.63
C GLY A 377 6.96 2.18 -15.28
N GLY A 378 7.03 3.33 -15.95
CA GLY A 378 8.25 3.83 -16.55
C GLY A 378 8.14 5.28 -17.01
N PRO A 379 9.27 5.96 -17.28
CA PRO A 379 9.25 7.23 -17.99
C PRO A 379 8.86 6.99 -19.46
N ASP A 380 8.42 8.04 -20.14
CA ASP A 380 7.93 8.06 -21.54
C ASP A 380 6.44 7.69 -21.70
N VAL A 381 5.80 8.27 -22.72
CA VAL A 381 4.35 8.22 -22.99
C VAL A 381 3.93 6.92 -23.70
N THR A 382 4.61 5.82 -23.41
CA THR A 382 4.28 4.48 -23.91
C THR A 382 3.20 3.84 -23.04
N ALA A 383 2.72 2.65 -23.40
CA ALA A 383 1.67 1.97 -22.66
C ALA A 383 2.11 1.69 -21.21
N GLY A 384 1.52 2.40 -20.25
CA GLY A 384 1.83 2.26 -18.83
C GLY A 384 3.10 3.01 -18.39
N GLY A 385 3.60 3.93 -19.20
CA GLY A 385 4.58 4.93 -18.79
C GLY A 385 3.95 6.31 -18.60
N PHE A 386 4.72 7.21 -17.99
CA PHE A 386 4.30 8.56 -17.59
C PHE A 386 5.38 9.60 -17.94
N ARG A 387 4.99 10.89 -17.89
CA ARG A 387 5.87 12.04 -18.04
C ARG A 387 6.04 12.83 -16.75
N THR A 388 4.93 13.16 -16.09
CA THR A 388 4.94 13.88 -14.80
C THR A 388 3.74 13.40 -13.98
N PRO A 389 3.76 12.13 -13.55
CA PRO A 389 2.67 11.57 -12.76
C PRO A 389 2.67 12.22 -11.38
N ASN A 390 1.51 12.74 -10.97
CA ASN A 390 1.41 13.64 -9.81
C ASN A 390 0.27 13.29 -8.85
N SER A 391 -0.59 12.32 -9.18
CA SER A 391 -1.56 11.78 -8.23
C SER A 391 -1.96 10.34 -8.56
N ILE A 392 -2.32 9.57 -7.53
CA ILE A 392 -2.74 8.18 -7.62
C ILE A 392 -3.92 7.89 -6.68
N ALA A 393 -4.97 7.25 -7.21
CA ALA A 393 -6.11 6.80 -6.42
C ALA A 393 -6.38 5.31 -6.68
N GLN A 394 -6.85 4.57 -5.66
CA GLN A 394 -7.21 3.16 -5.78
C GLN A 394 -8.70 2.96 -5.44
N SER A 395 -9.39 2.13 -6.21
CA SER A 395 -10.77 1.72 -5.92
C SER A 395 -10.97 0.26 -6.31
N GLY A 396 -11.00 -0.63 -5.30
CA GLY A 396 -10.96 -2.08 -5.50
C GLY A 396 -9.77 -2.51 -6.35
N SER A 397 -10.03 -3.35 -7.36
CA SER A 397 -9.03 -3.81 -8.35
C SER A 397 -8.62 -2.76 -9.40
N TYR A 398 -8.98 -1.49 -9.25
CA TYR A 398 -8.60 -0.40 -10.17
C TYR A 398 -7.68 0.62 -9.52
N LEU A 399 -6.71 1.08 -10.29
CA LEU A 399 -5.74 2.11 -9.91
C LEU A 399 -5.77 3.21 -10.98
N TYR A 400 -5.93 4.45 -10.56
CA TYR A 400 -6.07 5.62 -11.41
C TYR A 400 -4.85 6.51 -11.21
N VAL A 401 -4.10 6.78 -12.26
CA VAL A 401 -2.88 7.60 -12.20
C VAL A 401 -3.10 8.86 -13.01
N LEU A 402 -2.89 10.01 -12.39
CA LEU A 402 -2.93 11.33 -13.01
C LEU A 402 -1.53 11.72 -13.48
N ASP A 403 -1.39 12.01 -14.76
CA ASP A 403 -0.17 12.58 -15.35
C ASP A 403 -0.43 14.01 -15.82
N SER A 404 0.05 14.98 -15.05
CA SER A 404 -0.02 16.41 -15.37
C SER A 404 0.75 16.77 -16.65
N GLY A 405 1.83 16.05 -16.97
CA GLY A 405 2.66 16.26 -18.15
C GLY A 405 2.02 15.80 -19.47
N THR A 406 1.04 14.90 -19.39
CA THR A 406 0.19 14.49 -20.54
C THR A 406 -1.28 14.88 -20.42
N ARG A 407 -1.71 15.39 -19.25
CA ARG A 407 -3.11 15.70 -18.88
C ARG A 407 -4.06 14.51 -18.97
N THR A 408 -3.54 13.34 -18.58
CA THR A 408 -4.19 12.05 -18.76
C THR A 408 -4.49 11.40 -17.42
N ILE A 409 -5.68 10.79 -17.29
CA ILE A 409 -5.96 9.77 -16.28
C ILE A 409 -5.75 8.41 -16.94
N THR A 410 -4.79 7.63 -16.47
CA THR A 410 -4.58 6.24 -16.90
C THR A 410 -5.23 5.31 -15.89
N VAL A 411 -6.14 4.45 -16.37
CA VAL A 411 -6.83 3.44 -15.56
C VAL A 411 -6.12 2.10 -15.75
N PHE A 412 -5.59 1.60 -14.66
CA PHE A 412 -5.03 0.26 -14.55
C PHE A 412 -6.04 -0.67 -13.89
N ARG A 413 -6.14 -1.89 -14.39
CA ARG A 413 -6.96 -2.96 -13.83
C ARG A 413 -6.06 -4.10 -13.37
N ARG A 414 -6.28 -4.58 -12.15
CA ARG A 414 -5.50 -5.65 -11.54
C ARG A 414 -5.64 -6.94 -12.34
N THR A 415 -4.52 -7.63 -12.56
CA THR A 415 -4.49 -8.96 -13.20
C THR A 415 -4.78 -10.06 -12.16
N GLU A 416 -4.96 -11.30 -12.61
CA GLU A 416 -5.07 -12.45 -11.71
C GLU A 416 -3.85 -12.56 -10.76
N PHE A 417 -2.64 -12.22 -11.23
CA PHE A 417 -1.43 -12.21 -10.40
C PHE A 417 -1.52 -11.18 -9.27
N GLY A 418 -1.85 -9.92 -9.61
CA GLY A 418 -2.01 -8.87 -8.60
C GLY A 418 -3.18 -9.15 -7.65
N GLU A 419 -4.29 -9.70 -8.16
CA GLU A 419 -5.49 -10.00 -7.38
C GLU A 419 -5.26 -11.15 -6.39
N ASN A 420 -4.55 -12.22 -6.81
CA ASN A 420 -4.14 -13.30 -5.92
C ASN A 420 -3.24 -12.77 -4.78
N ILE A 421 -2.26 -11.91 -5.09
CA ILE A 421 -1.40 -11.28 -4.07
C ILE A 421 -2.24 -10.43 -3.10
N SER A 422 -3.11 -9.57 -3.63
CA SER A 422 -3.89 -8.63 -2.83
C SER A 422 -4.87 -9.35 -1.90
N GLN A 423 -5.59 -10.36 -2.41
CA GLN A 423 -6.46 -11.19 -1.56
C GLN A 423 -5.64 -12.05 -0.57
N ALA A 424 -4.46 -12.54 -0.93
CA ALA A 424 -3.64 -13.31 0.00
C ALA A 424 -3.19 -12.47 1.20
N ILE A 425 -2.88 -11.18 0.99
CA ILE A 425 -2.61 -10.21 2.06
C ILE A 425 -3.88 -9.95 2.88
N MET A 426 -5.03 -9.67 2.24
CA MET A 426 -6.31 -9.45 2.94
C MET A 426 -6.69 -10.62 3.88
N TRP A 427 -6.57 -11.86 3.40
CA TRP A 427 -6.83 -13.04 4.23
C TRP A 427 -5.77 -13.24 5.33
N GLN A 428 -4.51 -12.86 5.09
CA GLN A 428 -3.45 -12.91 6.11
C GLN A 428 -3.69 -11.90 7.24
N GLU A 429 -4.08 -10.66 6.92
CA GLU A 429 -4.36 -9.61 7.91
C GLU A 429 -5.65 -9.89 8.71
N SER A 430 -6.68 -10.45 8.06
CA SER A 430 -7.89 -10.94 8.75
C SER A 430 -7.68 -12.26 9.53
N GLY A 431 -6.52 -12.92 9.36
CA GLY A 431 -6.13 -14.11 10.12
C GLY A 431 -6.59 -15.45 9.53
N ASP A 432 -7.17 -15.48 8.33
CA ASP A 432 -7.49 -16.71 7.59
C ASP A 432 -6.29 -17.18 6.76
N TYR A 433 -5.34 -17.81 7.46
CA TYR A 433 -4.10 -18.28 6.84
C TYR A 433 -4.32 -19.43 5.83
N HIS A 434 -5.44 -20.15 5.88
CA HIS A 434 -5.73 -21.22 4.91
C HIS A 434 -6.10 -20.62 3.54
N LYS A 435 -7.03 -19.67 3.47
CA LYS A 435 -7.34 -18.97 2.21
C LYS A 435 -6.14 -18.18 1.68
N SER A 436 -5.39 -17.54 2.58
CA SER A 436 -4.13 -16.87 2.22
C SER A 436 -3.16 -17.86 1.56
N ALA A 437 -3.00 -19.07 2.11
CA ALA A 437 -2.13 -20.11 1.56
C ALA A 437 -2.60 -20.64 0.19
N GLU A 438 -3.91 -20.81 -0.05
CA GLU A 438 -4.43 -21.20 -1.36
C GLU A 438 -4.01 -20.19 -2.45
N LEU A 439 -4.18 -18.90 -2.15
CA LEU A 439 -3.82 -17.81 -3.07
C LEU A 439 -2.30 -17.67 -3.24
N TRP A 440 -1.48 -17.85 -2.18
CA TRP A 440 -0.03 -17.87 -2.32
C TRP A 440 0.47 -19.04 -3.18
N ASN A 441 -0.19 -20.20 -3.13
CA ASN A 441 0.10 -21.29 -4.07
C ASN A 441 -0.24 -20.88 -5.52
N MET A 442 -1.36 -20.18 -5.77
CA MET A 442 -1.69 -19.64 -7.09
C MET A 442 -0.64 -18.62 -7.57
N VAL A 443 -0.13 -17.77 -6.69
CA VAL A 443 0.99 -16.85 -7.01
C VAL A 443 2.24 -17.65 -7.42
N LEU A 444 2.57 -18.75 -6.73
CA LEU A 444 3.73 -19.58 -7.08
C LEU A 444 3.56 -20.37 -8.39
N THR A 445 2.34 -20.71 -8.84
CA THR A 445 2.15 -21.29 -10.17
C THR A 445 2.42 -20.29 -11.30
N GLN A 446 2.26 -18.99 -11.02
CA GLN A 446 2.51 -17.90 -11.97
C GLN A 446 3.96 -17.36 -11.87
N ASN A 447 4.56 -17.38 -10.68
CA ASN A 447 5.95 -17.02 -10.43
C ASN A 447 6.55 -17.83 -9.26
N ALA A 448 7.25 -18.92 -9.58
CA ALA A 448 7.89 -19.79 -8.58
C ALA A 448 9.04 -19.13 -7.79
N ASN A 449 9.51 -17.94 -8.20
CA ASN A 449 10.57 -17.18 -7.52
C ASN A 449 10.01 -15.99 -6.70
N TYR A 450 8.73 -16.03 -6.33
CA TYR A 450 8.10 -14.94 -5.59
C TYR A 450 8.28 -15.11 -4.06
N ASP A 451 9.37 -14.57 -3.53
CA ASP A 451 9.82 -14.72 -2.12
C ASP A 451 8.71 -14.49 -1.07
N GLN A 452 7.81 -13.52 -1.32
CA GLN A 452 6.73 -13.18 -0.38
C GLN A 452 5.66 -14.28 -0.28
N ALA A 453 5.44 -15.09 -1.32
CA ALA A 453 4.50 -16.22 -1.25
C ALA A 453 5.04 -17.33 -0.33
N TYR A 454 6.34 -17.61 -0.38
CA TYR A 454 6.97 -18.53 0.58
C TYR A 454 6.89 -18.00 2.02
N SER A 455 7.07 -16.69 2.23
CA SER A 455 6.84 -16.05 3.53
C SER A 455 5.38 -16.20 4.01
N GLY A 456 4.39 -16.03 3.14
CA GLY A 456 2.97 -16.21 3.45
C GLY A 456 2.61 -17.66 3.79
N LEU A 457 3.09 -18.62 2.99
CA LEU A 457 2.94 -20.05 3.25
C LEU A 457 3.64 -20.48 4.54
N GLY A 458 4.81 -19.94 4.84
CA GLY A 458 5.52 -20.16 6.10
C GLY A 458 4.72 -19.63 7.30
N LYS A 459 4.10 -18.45 7.18
CA LYS A 459 3.18 -17.90 8.20
C LYS A 459 1.99 -18.83 8.44
N ALA A 460 1.42 -19.43 7.39
CA ALA A 460 0.35 -20.43 7.52
C ALA A 460 0.83 -21.72 8.22
N ALA A 461 1.90 -22.34 7.74
CA ALA A 461 2.48 -23.54 8.36
C ALA A 461 2.88 -23.32 9.83
N TYR A 462 3.37 -22.13 10.18
CA TYR A 462 3.65 -21.75 11.57
C TYR A 462 2.38 -21.71 12.44
N ARG A 463 1.24 -21.26 11.90
CA ARG A 463 -0.04 -21.26 12.62
C ARG A 463 -0.61 -22.65 12.83
N ASP A 464 -0.40 -23.54 11.87
CA ASP A 464 -0.82 -24.95 11.93
C ASP A 464 0.08 -25.81 12.85
N GLY A 465 1.16 -25.25 13.41
CA GLY A 465 2.12 -25.97 14.26
C GLY A 465 3.09 -26.87 13.49
N GLU A 466 3.16 -26.71 12.17
CA GLU A 466 4.08 -27.36 11.24
C GLU A 466 5.44 -26.62 11.21
N TYR A 467 6.03 -26.38 12.39
CA TYR A 467 7.17 -25.46 12.56
C TYR A 467 8.41 -25.80 11.72
N GLU A 468 8.65 -27.07 11.41
CA GLU A 468 9.76 -27.53 10.56
C GLU A 468 9.57 -27.07 9.10
N LYS A 469 8.43 -27.40 8.49
CA LYS A 469 8.01 -26.90 7.17
C LYS A 469 7.91 -25.37 7.14
N ALA A 470 7.48 -24.73 8.23
CA ALA A 470 7.48 -23.29 8.34
C ALA A 470 8.91 -22.71 8.23
N MET A 471 9.91 -23.33 8.88
CA MET A 471 11.31 -22.95 8.73
C MET A 471 11.79 -23.10 7.27
N GLU A 472 11.50 -24.22 6.60
CA GLU A 472 11.84 -24.43 5.18
C GLU A 472 11.26 -23.32 4.28
N LEU A 473 9.97 -23.00 4.47
CA LEU A 473 9.29 -21.94 3.72
C LEU A 473 9.84 -20.54 4.04
N PHE A 474 10.19 -20.26 5.29
CA PHE A 474 10.85 -19.00 5.64
C PHE A 474 12.29 -18.91 5.12
N GLU A 475 13.00 -20.03 4.97
CA GLU A 475 14.32 -20.05 4.31
C GLU A 475 14.19 -19.75 2.82
N LEU A 476 13.24 -20.38 2.11
CA LEU A 476 12.93 -20.09 0.71
C LEU A 476 12.49 -18.63 0.48
N GLY A 477 11.70 -18.07 1.39
CA GLY A 477 11.28 -16.65 1.36
C GLY A 477 12.28 -15.66 1.98
N TYR A 478 13.51 -16.09 2.31
CA TYR A 478 14.56 -15.30 2.98
C TYR A 478 14.14 -14.58 4.29
N ASN A 479 13.09 -15.07 4.95
CA ASN A 479 12.42 -14.42 6.09
C ASN A 479 13.03 -14.81 7.44
N LYS A 480 14.21 -14.25 7.73
CA LYS A 480 15.02 -14.55 8.92
C LYS A 480 14.29 -14.32 10.26
N ASP A 481 13.44 -13.30 10.32
CA ASP A 481 12.64 -12.96 11.51
C ASP A 481 11.62 -14.06 11.86
N TRP A 482 10.89 -14.53 10.84
CA TRP A 482 9.89 -15.57 11.03
C TRP A 482 10.51 -16.98 11.13
N TYR A 483 11.60 -17.26 10.41
CA TYR A 483 12.42 -18.46 10.61
C TYR A 483 12.84 -18.61 12.07
N SER A 484 13.34 -17.51 12.68
CA SER A 484 13.78 -17.51 14.07
C SER A 484 12.65 -17.80 15.05
N ARG A 485 11.42 -17.33 14.77
CA ARG A 485 10.21 -17.64 15.55
C ARG A 485 9.83 -19.11 15.41
N ALA A 486 9.78 -19.63 14.19
CA ALA A 486 9.49 -21.03 13.90
C ALA A 486 10.47 -21.98 14.59
N TYR A 487 11.78 -21.68 14.55
CA TYR A 487 12.81 -22.46 15.22
C TYR A 487 12.67 -22.51 16.75
N VAL A 488 12.22 -21.41 17.38
CA VAL A 488 11.96 -21.38 18.83
C VAL A 488 10.80 -22.31 19.19
N GLU A 489 9.70 -22.30 18.44
CA GLU A 489 8.54 -23.17 18.71
C GLU A 489 8.84 -24.63 18.34
N TYR A 490 9.54 -24.89 17.23
CA TYR A 490 10.05 -26.22 16.85
C TYR A 490 10.87 -26.83 17.98
N ARG A 491 11.82 -26.08 18.55
CA ARG A 491 12.63 -26.54 19.69
C ARG A 491 11.80 -26.85 20.93
N LYS A 492 10.75 -26.07 21.23
CA LYS A 492 9.86 -26.37 22.36
C LYS A 492 9.10 -27.68 22.13
N LYS A 493 8.60 -27.90 20.90
CA LYS A 493 7.92 -29.14 20.49
C LYS A 493 8.84 -30.35 20.67
N VAL A 494 10.05 -30.30 20.09
CA VAL A 494 11.07 -31.35 20.26
C VAL A 494 11.41 -31.61 21.73
N VAL A 495 11.58 -30.57 22.56
CA VAL A 495 11.83 -30.74 23.99
C VAL A 495 10.65 -31.40 24.70
N ALA A 496 9.41 -31.01 24.40
CA ALA A 496 8.21 -31.61 24.99
C ALA A 496 8.06 -33.09 24.63
N ASP A 497 8.23 -33.43 23.35
CA ASP A 497 8.13 -34.79 22.82
C ASP A 497 9.19 -35.73 23.45
N TRP A 498 10.42 -35.24 23.63
CA TRP A 498 11.51 -36.02 24.20
C TRP A 498 11.61 -35.97 25.73
N PHE A 499 10.93 -35.05 26.42
CA PHE A 499 11.04 -34.89 27.88
C PHE A 499 10.64 -36.15 28.63
N ALA A 500 9.47 -36.72 28.35
CA ALA A 500 8.99 -37.91 29.04
C ALA A 500 9.84 -39.17 28.72
N PRO A 501 10.18 -39.50 27.45
CA PRO A 501 11.12 -40.57 27.13
C PRO A 501 12.48 -40.42 27.80
N ALA A 502 13.05 -39.21 27.82
CA ALA A 502 14.33 -38.93 28.46
C ALA A 502 14.24 -39.11 29.99
N ALA A 503 13.20 -38.56 30.64
CA ALA A 503 12.99 -38.69 32.08
C ALA A 503 12.81 -40.16 32.50
N VAL A 504 12.05 -40.95 31.74
CA VAL A 504 11.89 -42.40 31.98
C VAL A 504 13.23 -43.13 31.80
N THR A 505 14.01 -42.80 30.76
CA THR A 505 15.33 -43.40 30.51
C THR A 505 16.30 -43.11 31.66
N VAL A 506 16.35 -41.86 32.15
CA VAL A 506 17.16 -41.45 33.31
C VAL A 506 16.69 -42.17 34.58
N PHE A 507 15.37 -42.26 34.81
CA PHE A 507 14.81 -42.96 35.97
C PHE A 507 15.17 -44.45 35.97
N ILE A 508 15.09 -45.12 34.82
CA ILE A 508 15.51 -46.52 34.66
C ILE A 508 17.03 -46.66 34.93
N ALA A 509 17.87 -45.80 34.33
CA ALA A 509 19.32 -45.83 34.54
C ALA A 509 19.70 -45.64 36.02
N VAL A 510 19.08 -44.69 36.71
CA VAL A 510 19.26 -44.46 38.17
C VAL A 510 18.78 -45.67 38.98
N SER A 511 17.64 -46.26 38.63
CA SER A 511 17.10 -47.44 39.32
C SER A 511 18.02 -48.67 39.19
N ILE A 512 18.59 -48.88 38.00
CA ILE A 512 19.58 -49.93 37.72
C ILE A 512 20.86 -49.67 38.53
N LEU A 513 21.37 -48.43 38.53
CA LEU A 513 22.56 -48.05 39.29
C LEU A 513 22.38 -48.28 40.79
N LEU A 514 21.26 -47.84 41.38
CA LEU A 514 20.92 -48.06 42.79
C LEU A 514 20.83 -49.56 43.11
N THR A 515 20.28 -50.36 42.21
CA THR A 515 20.20 -51.83 42.36
C THR A 515 21.59 -52.46 42.35
N ILE A 516 22.47 -52.08 41.42
CA ILE A 516 23.86 -52.53 41.36
C ILE A 516 24.61 -52.16 42.64
N VAL A 517 24.47 -50.94 43.15
CA VAL A 517 25.08 -50.49 44.41
C VAL A 517 24.57 -51.31 45.60
N LYS A 518 23.26 -51.58 45.67
CA LYS A 518 22.65 -52.41 46.73
C LYS A 518 23.15 -53.85 46.68
N VAL A 519 23.20 -54.46 45.49
CA VAL A 519 23.73 -55.83 45.28
C VAL A 519 25.21 -55.90 45.65
N ARG A 520 26.04 -54.93 45.22
CA ARG A 520 27.46 -54.85 45.63
C ARG A 520 27.60 -54.78 47.15
N LYS A 521 26.85 -53.90 47.83
CA LYS A 521 26.87 -53.82 49.31
C LYS A 521 26.51 -55.16 49.98
N VAL A 522 25.50 -55.87 49.48
CA VAL A 522 25.12 -57.20 50.02
C VAL A 522 26.21 -58.24 49.78
N ILE A 523 26.84 -58.27 48.59
CA ILE A 523 27.96 -59.18 48.29
C ILE A 523 29.16 -58.88 49.18
N THR A 524 29.53 -57.61 49.36
CA THR A 524 30.64 -57.23 50.25
C THR A 524 30.34 -57.62 51.69
N ARG A 525 29.11 -57.40 52.18
CA ARG A 525 28.70 -57.80 53.54
C ARG A 525 28.82 -59.32 53.72
N LYS A 526 28.27 -60.11 52.80
CA LYS A 526 28.37 -61.58 52.80
C LYS A 526 29.80 -62.10 52.70
N LYS A 527 30.72 -61.35 52.05
CA LYS A 527 32.14 -61.69 52.02
C LYS A 527 32.84 -61.43 53.35
N MET A 528 32.46 -60.38 54.09
CA MET A 528 32.98 -60.13 55.44
C MET A 528 32.42 -61.15 56.44
N GLU A 529 31.11 -61.43 56.39
CA GLU A 529 30.42 -62.48 57.17
C GLU A 529 30.93 -63.92 56.89
N ALA A 530 31.82 -64.11 55.90
CA ALA A 530 32.45 -65.38 55.55
C ALA A 530 33.99 -65.36 55.69
N LEU A 531 34.53 -64.26 56.24
CA LEU A 531 35.94 -64.09 56.64
C LEU A 531 36.10 -63.98 58.17
N GLU A 532 34.98 -63.84 58.89
CA GLU A 532 34.81 -64.08 60.34
C GLU A 532 34.44 -65.55 60.60
#